data_AF-A0A966YLK9-F1
#
_entry.id   AF-A0A966YLK9-F1
#
_cell.length_a   1.000
_cell.length_b   1.000
_cell.length_c   1.000
_cell.angle_alpha   90.00
_cell.angle_beta   90.00
_cell.angle_gamma   90.00
#
_symmetry.space_group_name_H-M   'P 1'
#
loop_
_entity.id
_entity.type
_entity.pdbx_description
1 polymer ?
#
loop_
_entity_poly.entity_id
_entity_poly.type
_entity_poly.pdbx_seq_one_letter_code
_entity_poly.pdbx_strand_id
1 'polypeptide(L)'
;MPSKDPSREAHFPLIEKKYGEPMKYWFKVMATIKDQKYPEQIAHLRENFGFSQAHANALVMFTRGSTTTRKFETHSDYFKSIDPIQAKTLRKIFRVLKLKFPDLEHVTAWNQPMLRKGTQYVFGASVTKNYILIAPFNADVLIKMKADLKNYKVNKKTVAVPSDWKVDEKLLIKMVKSVLSQK
;
A
#
# COMPACT_ATOMS: atom_id res chain seq x y z
N MET A 1 -12.77 -10.41 -3.34
CA MET A 1 -13.27 -9.99 -2.00
C MET A 1 -13.85 -8.60 -2.13
N PRO A 2 -15.08 -8.34 -1.67
CA PRO A 2 -15.60 -6.98 -1.61
C PRO A 2 -14.65 -6.12 -0.77
N SER A 3 -14.40 -4.90 -1.25
CA SER A 3 -13.64 -3.89 -0.53
C SER A 3 -14.32 -3.62 0.80
N LYS A 4 -13.73 -4.03 1.94
CA LYS A 4 -14.16 -3.55 3.26
C LYS A 4 -14.24 -2.03 3.23
N ASP A 5 -15.27 -1.46 3.85
CA ASP A 5 -15.40 0.00 3.97
C ASP A 5 -14.08 0.58 4.50
N PRO A 6 -13.39 1.44 3.73
CA PRO A 6 -12.11 1.99 4.13
C PRO A 6 -12.24 3.09 5.20
N SER A 7 -13.47 3.51 5.53
CA SER A 7 -13.74 4.47 6.59
C SER A 7 -13.25 3.95 7.94
N ARG A 8 -12.70 4.85 8.76
CA ARG A 8 -12.34 4.52 10.14
C ARG A 8 -13.57 4.41 11.03
N GLU A 9 -14.65 5.09 10.64
CA GLU A 9 -15.95 5.02 11.31
C GLU A 9 -16.58 3.63 11.23
N ALA A 10 -16.23 2.81 10.22
CA ALA A 10 -16.65 1.40 10.16
C ALA A 10 -16.25 0.59 11.41
N HIS A 11 -15.26 1.06 12.19
CA HIS A 11 -14.89 0.44 13.47
C HIS A 11 -15.75 0.89 14.65
N PHE A 12 -16.48 2.00 14.55
CA PHE A 12 -17.17 2.63 15.68
C PHE A 12 -18.23 1.71 16.32
N PRO A 13 -19.11 1.02 15.57
CA PRO A 13 -20.07 0.10 16.19
C PRO A 13 -19.38 -1.03 16.97
N LEU A 14 -18.22 -1.50 16.49
CA LEU A 14 -17.44 -2.54 17.17
C LEU A 14 -16.68 -1.99 18.39
N ILE A 15 -16.27 -0.72 18.35
CA ILE A 15 -15.66 -0.02 19.48
C ILE A 15 -16.70 0.13 20.60
N GLU A 16 -17.87 0.69 20.31
CA GLU A 16 -18.94 0.86 21.31
C GLU A 16 -19.35 -0.50 21.91
N LYS A 17 -19.58 -1.50 21.05
CA LYS A 17 -19.93 -2.86 21.49
C LYS A 17 -18.87 -3.50 22.39
N LYS A 18 -17.58 -3.26 22.12
CA LYS A 18 -16.47 -3.93 22.83
C LYS A 18 -16.03 -3.20 24.10
N TYR A 19 -16.12 -1.87 24.11
CA TYR A 19 -15.59 -1.04 25.20
C TYR A 19 -16.68 -0.38 26.04
N GLY A 20 -17.96 -0.59 25.72
CA GLY A 20 -19.11 -0.29 26.59
C GLY A 20 -19.55 1.17 26.60
N GLU A 21 -18.78 2.08 26.02
CA GLU A 21 -19.09 3.51 25.98
C GLU A 21 -19.37 4.00 24.55
N PRO A 22 -20.23 5.03 24.38
CA PRO A 22 -20.53 5.60 23.07
C PRO A 22 -19.34 6.37 22.50
N MET A 23 -19.27 6.54 21.17
CA MET A 23 -18.20 7.29 20.50
C MET A 23 -18.04 8.72 21.03
N LYS A 24 -19.13 9.35 21.47
CA LYS A 24 -19.09 10.67 22.12
C LYS A 24 -18.19 10.69 23.36
N TYR A 25 -18.17 9.62 24.14
CA TYR A 25 -17.26 9.46 25.27
C TYR A 25 -15.81 9.35 24.79
N TRP A 26 -15.56 8.46 23.82
CA TRP A 26 -14.23 8.24 23.27
C TRP A 26 -13.63 9.48 22.60
N PHE A 27 -14.43 10.30 21.93
CA PHE A 27 -13.96 11.58 21.39
C PHE A 27 -13.57 12.57 22.49
N LYS A 28 -14.26 12.57 23.64
CA LYS A 28 -13.84 13.36 24.81
C LYS A 28 -12.52 12.87 25.38
N VAL A 29 -12.34 11.54 25.51
CA VAL A 29 -11.05 10.95 25.92
C VAL A 29 -9.94 11.37 24.96
N MET A 30 -10.18 11.32 23.65
CA MET A 30 -9.18 11.77 22.68
C MET A 30 -8.87 13.27 22.77
N ALA A 31 -9.85 14.09 23.13
CA ALA A 31 -9.65 15.54 23.28
C ALA A 31 -8.70 15.90 24.44
N THR A 32 -8.64 15.10 25.51
CA THR A 32 -7.74 15.35 26.65
C THR A 32 -6.28 15.03 26.33
N ILE A 33 -6.04 14.16 25.34
CA ILE A 33 -4.71 13.71 24.92
C ILE A 33 -4.32 14.21 23.51
N LYS A 34 -5.05 15.18 22.96
CA LYS A 34 -4.91 15.63 21.55
C LYS A 34 -3.48 16.08 21.19
N ASP A 35 -2.76 16.65 22.15
CA ASP A 35 -1.42 17.23 21.96
C ASP A 35 -0.30 16.19 22.15
N GLN A 36 -0.64 14.99 22.63
CA GLN A 36 0.29 13.88 22.74
C GLN A 36 0.71 13.34 21.36
N LYS A 37 1.88 12.72 21.31
CA LYS A 37 2.34 12.06 20.09
C LYS A 37 1.44 10.86 19.79
N TYR A 38 1.35 10.50 18.51
CA TYR A 38 0.56 9.35 18.08
C TYR A 38 0.83 8.05 18.89
N PRO A 39 2.08 7.67 19.20
CA PRO A 39 2.33 6.46 20.00
C PRO A 39 1.76 6.55 21.42
N GLU A 40 1.81 7.74 22.04
CA GLU A 40 1.30 7.99 23.39
C GLU A 40 -0.23 7.91 23.42
N GLN A 41 -0.91 8.48 22.41
CA GLN A 41 -2.36 8.37 22.25
C GLN A 41 -2.81 6.91 22.09
N ILE A 42 -2.06 6.12 21.32
CA ILE A 42 -2.32 4.68 21.14
C ILE A 42 -2.11 3.94 22.47
N ALA A 43 -1.00 4.20 23.16
CA ALA A 43 -0.70 3.57 24.45
C ALA A 43 -1.80 3.88 25.47
N HIS A 44 -2.23 5.14 25.56
CA HIS A 44 -3.30 5.57 26.47
C HIS A 44 -4.59 4.76 26.29
N LEU A 45 -5.05 4.55 25.05
CA LEU A 45 -6.23 3.74 24.77
C LEU A 45 -6.04 2.26 25.09
N ARG A 46 -4.85 1.71 24.80
CA ARG A 46 -4.55 0.29 24.99
C ARG A 46 -4.39 -0.06 26.45
N GLU A 47 -3.63 0.73 27.19
CA GLU A 47 -3.24 0.46 28.58
C GLU A 47 -4.35 0.80 29.56
N ASN A 48 -5.05 1.92 29.37
CA ASN A 48 -6.09 2.35 30.32
C ASN A 48 -7.48 1.79 30.00
N PHE A 49 -7.76 1.48 28.73
CA PHE A 49 -9.09 1.06 28.28
C PHE A 49 -9.10 -0.28 27.54
N GLY A 50 -7.96 -0.98 27.44
CA GLY A 50 -7.88 -2.31 26.83
C GLY A 50 -8.10 -2.31 25.32
N PHE A 51 -7.91 -1.18 24.63
CA PHE A 51 -8.14 -1.14 23.17
C PHE A 51 -7.23 -2.11 22.41
N SER A 52 -7.77 -2.69 21.33
CA SER A 52 -6.95 -3.38 20.35
C SER A 52 -6.16 -2.36 19.52
N GLN A 53 -5.05 -2.79 18.91
CA GLN A 53 -4.25 -1.89 18.06
C GLN A 53 -5.08 -1.30 16.92
N ALA A 54 -5.95 -2.12 16.30
CA ALA A 54 -6.79 -1.71 15.19
C ALA A 54 -7.83 -0.66 15.62
N HIS A 55 -8.52 -0.89 16.73
CA HIS A 55 -9.51 0.04 17.26
C HIS A 55 -8.89 1.36 17.73
N ALA A 56 -7.75 1.28 18.43
CA ALA A 56 -7.01 2.47 18.85
C ALA A 56 -6.56 3.29 17.64
N ASN A 57 -5.98 2.63 16.62
CA ASN A 57 -5.59 3.32 15.39
C ASN A 57 -6.78 3.98 14.70
N ALA A 58 -7.92 3.30 14.59
CA ALA A 58 -9.11 3.85 13.95
C ALA A 58 -9.58 5.15 14.64
N LEU A 59 -9.71 5.12 15.97
CA LEU A 59 -10.14 6.28 16.76
C LEU A 59 -9.11 7.43 16.73
N VAL A 60 -7.84 7.12 16.97
CA VAL A 60 -6.76 8.12 16.98
C VAL A 60 -6.63 8.79 15.62
N MET A 61 -6.58 8.02 14.54
CA MET A 61 -6.41 8.59 13.21
C MET A 61 -7.64 9.40 12.77
N PHE A 62 -8.85 8.95 13.13
CA PHE A 62 -10.08 9.71 12.87
C PHE A 62 -10.06 11.07 13.56
N THR A 63 -9.75 11.10 14.86
CA THR A 63 -9.68 12.35 15.65
C THR A 63 -8.57 13.30 15.21
N ARG A 64 -7.55 12.78 14.51
CA ARG A 64 -6.49 13.55 13.84
C ARG A 64 -6.86 14.01 12.42
N GLY A 65 -8.12 13.84 12.01
CA GLY A 65 -8.64 14.28 10.71
C GLY A 65 -8.43 13.27 9.56
N SER A 66 -7.88 12.09 9.82
CA SER A 66 -7.76 11.05 8.80
C SER A 66 -8.97 10.12 8.88
N THR A 67 -10.00 10.38 8.06
CA THR A 67 -11.27 9.63 8.12
C THR A 67 -11.23 8.29 7.36
N THR A 68 -10.32 8.11 6.41
CA THR A 68 -10.21 6.90 5.57
C THR A 68 -8.78 6.34 5.51
N THR A 69 -8.68 5.01 5.46
CA THR A 69 -7.40 4.31 5.25
C THR A 69 -6.90 4.41 3.80
N ARG A 70 -7.79 4.78 2.87
CA ARG A 70 -7.49 5.03 1.47
C ARG A 70 -6.91 6.44 1.31
N LYS A 71 -5.67 6.53 0.83
CA LYS A 71 -5.01 7.81 0.56
C LYS A 71 -5.33 8.35 -0.83
N PHE A 72 -5.66 7.47 -1.78
CA PHE A 72 -5.87 7.80 -3.17
C PHE A 72 -7.17 7.18 -3.66
N GLU A 73 -8.09 8.01 -4.16
CA GLU A 73 -9.35 7.52 -4.75
C GLU A 73 -9.13 7.00 -6.17
N THR A 74 -8.21 7.63 -6.90
CA THR A 74 -7.86 7.24 -8.26
C THR A 74 -6.36 6.99 -8.41
N HIS A 75 -5.99 6.23 -9.44
CA HIS A 75 -4.58 6.10 -9.84
C HIS A 75 -3.97 7.48 -10.16
N SER A 76 -4.76 8.41 -10.72
CA SER A 76 -4.32 9.78 -11.03
C SER A 76 -3.86 10.50 -9.78
N ASP A 77 -4.58 10.36 -8.66
CA ASP A 77 -4.24 11.00 -7.39
C ASP A 77 -2.91 10.50 -6.85
N TYR A 78 -2.66 9.18 -6.94
CA TYR A 78 -1.37 8.60 -6.60
C TYR A 78 -0.25 9.25 -7.43
N PHE A 79 -0.40 9.29 -8.76
CA PHE A 79 0.63 9.81 -9.66
C PHE A 79 0.90 11.31 -9.50
N LYS A 80 -0.09 12.10 -9.06
CA LYS A 80 0.09 13.52 -8.73
C LYS A 80 0.83 13.72 -7.40
N SER A 81 0.79 12.73 -6.51
CA SER A 81 1.39 12.83 -5.17
C SER A 81 2.88 12.49 -5.11
N ILE A 82 3.47 12.03 -6.22
CA ILE A 82 4.86 11.57 -6.30
C ILE A 82 5.68 12.47 -7.23
N ASP A 83 7.00 12.35 -7.16
CA ASP A 83 7.92 13.10 -8.02
C ASP A 83 7.56 12.93 -9.52
N PRO A 84 7.55 14.01 -10.34
CA PRO A 84 7.15 13.94 -11.74
C PRO A 84 7.98 12.98 -12.61
N ILE A 85 9.29 12.84 -12.31
CA ILE A 85 10.18 11.92 -13.04
C ILE A 85 9.78 10.48 -12.70
N GLN A 86 9.58 10.18 -11.42
CA GLN A 86 9.08 8.88 -10.98
C GLN A 86 7.70 8.57 -11.56
N ALA A 87 6.79 9.55 -11.58
CA ALA A 87 5.46 9.39 -12.16
C ALA A 87 5.53 9.05 -13.65
N LYS A 88 6.42 9.71 -14.41
CA LYS A 88 6.66 9.40 -15.83
C LYS A 88 7.15 7.96 -16.01
N THR A 89 8.12 7.53 -15.19
CA THR A 89 8.68 6.18 -15.23
C THR A 89 7.64 5.11 -14.88
N LEU A 90 6.90 5.26 -13.77
CA LEU A 90 5.84 4.31 -13.39
C LEU A 90 4.73 4.24 -14.44
N ARG A 91 4.28 5.37 -15.01
CA ARG A 91 3.30 5.35 -16.10
C ARG A 91 3.78 4.51 -17.28
N LYS A 92 5.06 4.62 -17.64
CA LYS A 92 5.66 3.78 -18.69
C LYS A 92 5.69 2.30 -18.30
N ILE A 93 6.11 1.97 -17.08
CA ILE A 93 6.11 0.58 -16.55
C ILE A 93 4.73 -0.05 -16.68
N PHE A 94 3.70 0.59 -16.11
CA PHE A 94 2.34 0.05 -16.14
C PHE A 94 1.76 0.02 -17.56
N ARG A 95 2.07 0.99 -18.42
CA ARG A 95 1.67 0.95 -19.83
C ARG A 95 2.23 -0.29 -20.54
N VAL A 96 3.53 -0.56 -20.41
CA VAL A 96 4.17 -1.73 -21.04
C VAL A 96 3.50 -3.02 -20.59
N LEU A 97 3.29 -3.17 -19.29
CA LEU A 97 2.69 -4.37 -18.72
C LEU A 97 1.22 -4.53 -19.11
N LYS A 98 0.42 -3.45 -19.06
CA LYS A 98 -0.99 -3.50 -19.47
C LYS A 98 -1.16 -3.80 -20.97
N LEU A 99 -0.27 -3.29 -21.82
CA LEU A 99 -0.30 -3.61 -23.25
C LEU A 99 0.02 -5.09 -23.49
N LYS A 100 0.96 -5.66 -22.72
CA LYS A 100 1.36 -7.06 -22.90
C LYS A 100 0.42 -8.07 -22.24
N PHE A 101 -0.21 -7.68 -21.13
CA PHE A 101 -1.07 -8.54 -20.31
C PHE A 101 -2.41 -7.81 -20.06
N PRO A 102 -3.28 -7.70 -21.09
CA PRO A 102 -4.53 -6.95 -20.99
C PRO A 102 -5.50 -7.51 -19.94
N ASP A 103 -5.37 -8.81 -19.60
CA ASP A 103 -6.21 -9.49 -18.61
C ASP A 103 -5.83 -9.18 -17.16
N LEU A 104 -4.73 -8.43 -16.91
CA LEU A 104 -4.35 -8.04 -15.57
C LEU A 104 -5.11 -6.79 -15.13
N GLU A 105 -5.72 -6.88 -13.95
CA GLU A 105 -6.39 -5.76 -13.33
C GLU A 105 -5.36 -4.78 -12.76
N HIS A 106 -5.46 -3.51 -13.15
CA HIS A 106 -4.70 -2.42 -12.53
C HIS A 106 -5.47 -1.87 -11.33
N VAL A 107 -4.95 -2.15 -10.14
CA VAL A 107 -5.59 -1.83 -8.87
C VAL A 107 -4.68 -0.97 -8.00
N THR A 108 -5.28 -0.27 -7.05
CA THR A 108 -4.55 0.36 -5.95
C THR A 108 -4.71 -0.50 -4.71
N ALA A 109 -3.62 -1.05 -4.19
CA ALA A 109 -3.59 -1.81 -2.94
C ALA A 109 -2.48 -1.28 -2.03
N TRP A 110 -2.74 -1.22 -0.71
CA TRP A 110 -1.85 -0.58 0.26
C TRP A 110 -1.40 0.85 -0.16
N ASN A 111 -2.29 1.59 -0.83
CA ASN A 111 -2.02 2.90 -1.41
C ASN A 111 -0.86 2.91 -2.45
N GLN A 112 -0.65 1.79 -3.16
CA GLN A 112 0.34 1.64 -4.24
C GLN A 112 -0.30 1.04 -5.50
N PRO A 113 0.19 1.37 -6.70
CA PRO A 113 -0.30 0.78 -7.94
C PRO A 113 0.20 -0.67 -8.11
N MET A 114 -0.70 -1.56 -8.50
CA MET A 114 -0.44 -3.00 -8.63
C MET A 114 -1.19 -3.61 -9.81
N LEU A 115 -0.64 -4.69 -10.35
CA LEU A 115 -1.30 -5.59 -11.27
C LEU A 115 -1.61 -6.91 -10.56
N ARG A 116 -2.82 -7.41 -10.77
CA ARG A 116 -3.25 -8.70 -10.25
C ARG A 116 -4.04 -9.51 -11.29
N LYS A 117 -4.05 -10.83 -11.13
CA LYS A 117 -4.93 -11.75 -11.83
C LYS A 117 -5.87 -12.40 -10.80
N GLY A 118 -7.14 -12.03 -10.81
CA GLY A 118 -8.06 -12.40 -9.74
C GLY A 118 -7.57 -11.93 -8.37
N THR A 119 -7.27 -12.85 -7.47
CA THR A 119 -6.74 -12.54 -6.12
C THR A 119 -5.21 -12.50 -6.05
N GLN A 120 -4.51 -12.97 -7.08
CA GLN A 120 -3.05 -13.07 -7.09
C GLN A 120 -2.42 -11.76 -7.58
N TYR A 121 -1.62 -11.09 -6.74
CA TYR A 121 -0.78 -9.98 -7.18
C TYR A 121 0.40 -10.50 -7.99
N VAL A 122 0.67 -9.87 -9.13
CA VAL A 122 1.71 -10.30 -10.07
C VAL A 122 2.79 -9.27 -10.32
N PHE A 123 2.46 -7.99 -10.11
CA PHE A 123 3.43 -6.90 -10.19
C PHE A 123 2.98 -5.73 -9.34
N GLY A 124 3.90 -5.02 -8.72
CA GLY A 124 3.63 -3.77 -8.01
C GLY A 124 4.81 -2.84 -8.10
N ALA A 125 4.55 -1.55 -7.92
CA ALA A 125 5.59 -0.55 -7.81
C ALA A 125 5.32 0.39 -6.63
N SER A 126 6.38 0.84 -5.97
CA SER A 126 6.32 1.91 -5.00
C SER A 126 7.49 2.88 -5.19
N VAL A 127 7.30 4.12 -4.75
CA VAL A 127 8.34 5.14 -4.82
C VAL A 127 9.02 5.35 -3.46
N THR A 128 10.30 5.65 -3.51
CA THR A 128 11.08 6.17 -2.38
C THR A 128 11.61 7.55 -2.74
N LYS A 129 12.33 8.22 -1.84
CA LYS A 129 12.92 9.55 -2.11
C LYS A 129 13.80 9.58 -3.38
N ASN A 130 14.54 8.49 -3.65
CA ASN A 130 15.58 8.50 -4.69
C ASN A 130 15.37 7.47 -5.80
N TYR A 131 14.57 6.43 -5.57
CA TYR A 131 14.42 5.31 -6.50
C TYR A 131 13.02 4.70 -6.42
N ILE A 132 12.71 3.89 -7.43
CA ILE A 132 11.48 3.12 -7.53
C ILE A 132 11.78 1.68 -7.10
N LEU A 133 10.87 1.07 -6.36
CA LEU A 133 10.88 -0.36 -6.08
C LEU A 133 9.84 -1.03 -6.97
N ILE A 134 10.26 -2.07 -7.69
CA ILE A 134 9.35 -2.98 -8.41
C ILE A 134 9.32 -4.33 -7.71
N ALA A 135 8.16 -4.98 -7.69
CA ALA A 135 7.94 -6.21 -6.94
C ALA A 135 7.13 -7.22 -7.77
N PRO A 136 7.63 -8.46 -7.97
CA PRO A 136 6.85 -9.55 -8.58
C PRO A 136 5.91 -10.26 -7.60
N PHE A 137 5.89 -9.86 -6.33
CA PHE A 137 5.17 -10.54 -5.24
C PHE A 137 5.49 -12.02 -5.03
N ASN A 138 6.55 -12.52 -5.68
CA ASN A 138 7.07 -13.87 -5.55
C ASN A 138 8.60 -13.82 -5.54
N ALA A 139 9.22 -14.20 -4.42
CA ALA A 139 10.67 -14.11 -4.24
C ALA A 139 11.42 -15.10 -5.14
N ASP A 140 10.83 -16.27 -5.44
CA ASP A 140 11.45 -17.28 -6.29
C ASP A 140 11.60 -16.80 -7.74
N VAL A 141 10.74 -15.88 -8.18
CA VAL A 141 10.93 -15.20 -9.48
C VAL A 141 12.22 -14.37 -9.48
N LEU A 142 12.53 -13.64 -8.41
CA LEU A 142 13.77 -12.87 -8.32
C LEU A 142 15.00 -13.79 -8.29
N ILE A 143 14.91 -14.94 -7.61
CA ILE A 143 15.96 -15.95 -7.59
C ILE A 143 16.19 -16.51 -8.99
N LYS A 144 15.13 -16.93 -9.70
CA LYS A 144 15.20 -17.45 -11.07
C LYS A 144 15.73 -16.42 -12.08
N MET A 145 15.48 -15.14 -11.84
CA MET A 145 15.91 -14.02 -12.69
C MET A 145 17.26 -13.41 -12.28
N LYS A 146 18.05 -14.05 -11.41
CA LYS A 146 19.33 -13.50 -10.92
C LYS A 146 20.26 -13.04 -12.04
N ALA A 147 20.33 -13.79 -13.15
CA ALA A 147 21.16 -13.43 -14.30
C ALA A 147 20.65 -12.17 -15.03
N ASP A 148 19.33 -12.03 -15.19
CA ASP A 148 18.70 -10.85 -15.81
C ASP A 148 18.85 -9.60 -14.93
N LEU A 149 18.89 -9.81 -13.60
CA LEU A 149 18.92 -8.75 -12.60
C LEU A 149 20.33 -8.39 -12.11
N LYS A 150 21.39 -8.91 -12.74
CA LYS A 150 22.78 -8.76 -12.26
C LYS A 150 23.25 -7.30 -12.08
N ASN A 151 22.68 -6.38 -12.84
CA ASN A 151 23.03 -4.95 -12.81
C ASN A 151 22.07 -4.13 -11.92
N TYR A 152 21.18 -4.79 -11.19
CA TYR A 152 20.19 -4.14 -10.34
C TYR A 152 20.43 -4.49 -8.88
N LYS A 153 20.04 -3.56 -7.99
CA LYS A 153 19.97 -3.86 -6.57
C LYS A 153 18.71 -4.68 -6.29
N VAL A 154 18.92 -5.98 -6.04
CA VAL A 154 17.85 -6.92 -5.69
C VAL A 154 17.77 -7.07 -4.17
N ASN A 155 16.61 -6.75 -3.60
CA ASN A 155 16.25 -7.03 -2.21
C ASN A 155 15.47 -8.34 -2.13
N LYS A 156 15.14 -8.81 -0.93
CA LYS A 156 14.41 -10.07 -0.70
C LYS A 156 13.10 -10.21 -1.50
N LYS A 157 12.38 -9.10 -1.72
CA LYS A 157 11.05 -9.10 -2.38
C LYS A 157 10.92 -8.07 -3.51
N THR A 158 11.94 -7.24 -3.73
CA THR A 158 11.85 -6.08 -4.61
C THR A 158 13.16 -5.88 -5.37
N VAL A 159 13.08 -5.16 -6.48
CA VAL A 159 14.24 -4.67 -7.23
C VAL A 159 14.18 -3.14 -7.21
N ALA A 160 15.29 -2.50 -6.88
CA ALA A 160 15.40 -1.05 -6.98
C ALA A 160 15.82 -0.64 -8.38
N VAL A 161 15.09 0.31 -8.96
CA VAL A 161 15.41 0.93 -10.26
C VAL A 161 15.49 2.45 -10.10
N PRO A 162 16.33 3.15 -10.89
CA PRO A 162 16.43 4.61 -10.84
C PRO A 162 15.07 5.31 -11.05
N SER A 163 14.93 6.52 -10.52
CA SER A 163 13.70 7.31 -10.68
C SER A 163 13.41 7.65 -12.15
N ASP A 164 14.45 7.87 -12.94
CA ASP A 164 14.46 8.13 -14.37
C ASP A 164 14.75 6.88 -15.22
N TRP A 165 14.54 5.69 -14.65
CA TRP A 165 14.94 4.42 -15.27
C TRP A 165 14.47 4.31 -16.72
N LYS A 166 15.43 4.07 -17.62
CA LYS A 166 15.16 3.65 -19.00
C LYS A 166 14.52 2.26 -18.95
N VAL A 167 13.19 2.25 -18.85
CA VAL A 167 12.37 1.05 -18.66
C VAL A 167 12.79 -0.07 -19.61
N ASP A 168 13.27 -1.16 -19.01
CA ASP A 168 13.60 -2.40 -19.72
C ASP A 168 12.31 -3.25 -19.87
N GLU A 169 11.68 -3.13 -21.03
CA GLU A 169 10.41 -3.78 -21.31
C GLU A 169 10.56 -5.31 -21.33
N LYS A 170 11.69 -5.83 -21.81
CA LYS A 170 11.94 -7.28 -21.87
C LYS A 170 12.05 -7.85 -20.46
N LEU A 171 12.77 -7.16 -19.58
CA LEU A 171 12.89 -7.55 -18.17
C LEU A 171 11.53 -7.58 -17.47
N LEU A 172 10.72 -6.53 -17.61
CA LEU A 172 9.40 -6.44 -16.97
C LEU A 172 8.44 -7.54 -17.47
N ILE A 173 8.40 -7.76 -18.78
CA ILE A 173 7.56 -8.79 -19.38
C ILE A 173 8.00 -10.18 -18.93
N LYS A 174 9.32 -10.44 -18.88
CA LYS A 174 9.87 -11.71 -18.39
C LYS A 174 9.49 -11.92 -16.92
N MET A 175 9.62 -10.89 -16.08
CA MET A 175 9.26 -10.94 -14.67
C MET A 175 7.80 -11.33 -14.46
N VAL A 176 6.86 -10.63 -15.12
CA VAL A 176 5.43 -10.94 -14.97
C VAL A 176 5.08 -12.31 -15.55
N LYS A 177 5.66 -12.71 -16.68
CA LYS A 177 5.50 -14.08 -17.21
C LYS A 177 5.97 -15.13 -16.22
N SER A 178 7.12 -14.92 -15.58
CA SER A 178 7.67 -15.84 -14.59
C SER A 178 6.82 -15.94 -13.33
N VAL A 179 6.04 -14.91 -12.96
CA VAL A 179 5.04 -15.02 -11.88
C VAL A 179 3.85 -15.84 -12.35
N LEU A 180 3.31 -15.52 -13.54
CA LEU A 180 2.12 -16.18 -14.10
C LEU A 180 2.34 -17.65 -14.46
N SER A 181 3.59 -18.07 -14.67
CA SER A 181 3.93 -19.47 -14.99
C SER A 181 4.14 -20.35 -13.76
N GLN A 182 4.10 -19.79 -12.55
CA GLN A 182 4.19 -20.60 -11.33
C GLN A 182 2.81 -21.15 -11.00
N LYS A 183 2.75 -22.49 -10.85
CA LYS A 183 1.56 -23.22 -10.41
C LYS A 183 1.32 -23.00 -8.92
#